data_AF-A0A2E9VIH6-F1
#
_entry.id   AF-A0A2E9VIH6-F1
#
_cell.length_a   1.000
_cell.length_b   1.000
_cell.length_c   1.000
_cell.angle_alpha   90.00
_cell.angle_beta   90.00
_cell.angle_gamma   90.00
#
_symmetry.space_group_name_H-M   'P 1'
#
loop_
_entity.id
_entity.type
_entity.pdbx_description
1 polymer ?
#
loop_
_entity_poly.entity_id
_entity_poly.type
_entity_poly.pdbx_seq_one_letter_code
_entity_poly.pdbx_strand_id
1 'polypeptide(L)'
;MAVPPRGALMRRDEQGVTHVIEYTLALTLFIMLLHSFTTTMEFRLGVDLDRQDQRYPAVRVVLGELTGSVGNASGVEAWETLEWGTGETQLRNGTTVGLLASDGVLSEAKCQALAKFPYGGLREELGINEELAIEVRTLSPDAQVIFWGGDLDSASISVTEERLLLLRTTGGDEVPAKLRVSLFEAPFVSDSLYLTEIMYAPTSGTEWIELYNPRDTAIMLSGWKLSDLEEDDLITGDETEQLSIPARTAAVIASNPTIFASDYPSVSYVF
;
A
#
# COMPACT_ATOMS: atom_id res chain seq x y z
N MET A 1 -82.40 -21.22 63.95
CA MET A 1 -82.68 -21.15 62.50
C MET A 1 -81.70 -20.14 61.91
N ALA A 2 -80.73 -20.60 61.10
CA ALA A 2 -79.60 -19.81 60.63
C ALA A 2 -79.98 -19.00 59.37
N VAL A 3 -79.47 -17.77 59.26
CA VAL A 3 -79.48 -16.94 58.05
C VAL A 3 -78.01 -16.77 57.62
N PRO A 4 -77.62 -17.03 56.37
CA PRO A 4 -76.22 -16.90 55.95
C PRO A 4 -75.88 -15.43 55.61
N PRO A 5 -74.62 -14.99 55.76
CA PRO A 5 -74.23 -13.63 55.43
C PRO A 5 -73.99 -13.46 53.93
N ARG A 6 -74.37 -12.28 53.43
CA ARG A 6 -74.20 -11.82 52.04
C ARG A 6 -72.72 -11.83 51.63
N GLY A 7 -72.44 -12.37 50.45
CA GLY A 7 -71.12 -12.34 49.82
C GLY A 7 -70.62 -10.91 49.58
N ALA A 8 -69.36 -10.68 49.94
CA ALA A 8 -68.65 -9.44 49.66
C ALA A 8 -68.29 -9.36 48.16
N LEU A 9 -68.67 -8.26 47.50
CA LEU A 9 -68.25 -7.92 46.15
C LEU A 9 -66.74 -7.63 46.14
N MET A 10 -65.96 -8.43 45.41
CA MET A 10 -64.57 -8.10 45.07
C MET A 10 -64.53 -6.82 44.23
N ARG A 11 -63.91 -5.76 44.76
CA ARG A 11 -63.57 -4.56 43.96
C ARG A 11 -62.49 -4.95 42.94
N ARG A 12 -62.81 -4.82 41.65
CA ARG A 12 -61.79 -4.86 40.58
C ARG A 12 -60.97 -3.57 40.67
N ASP A 13 -59.68 -3.72 40.90
CA ASP A 13 -58.73 -2.61 40.91
C ASP A 13 -58.34 -2.26 39.47
N GLU A 14 -59.16 -1.44 38.82
CA GLU A 14 -58.95 -0.98 37.44
C GLU A 14 -57.74 -0.02 37.32
N GLN A 15 -57.30 0.58 38.42
CA GLN A 15 -56.13 1.47 38.45
C GLN A 15 -54.82 0.72 38.22
N GLY A 16 -54.67 -0.48 38.81
CA GLY A 16 -53.50 -1.33 38.56
C GLY A 16 -53.37 -1.76 37.09
N VAL A 17 -54.48 -2.11 36.45
CA VAL A 17 -54.51 -2.49 35.03
C VAL A 17 -54.15 -1.30 34.14
N THR A 18 -54.63 -0.10 34.49
CA THR A 18 -54.35 1.13 33.74
C THR A 18 -52.87 1.51 33.81
N HIS A 19 -52.25 1.44 35.00
CA HIS A 19 -50.81 1.67 35.15
C HIS A 19 -49.94 0.68 34.40
N VAL A 20 -50.32 -0.61 34.36
CA VAL A 20 -49.60 -1.61 33.56
C VAL A 20 -49.71 -1.31 32.07
N ILE A 21 -50.89 -0.91 31.59
CA ILE A 21 -51.10 -0.53 30.18
C ILE A 21 -50.30 0.72 29.82
N GLU A 22 -50.32 1.77 30.65
CA GLU A 22 -49.53 2.99 30.41
C GLU A 22 -48.03 2.72 30.42
N TYR A 23 -47.55 1.92 31.37
CA TYR A 23 -46.13 1.57 31.44
C TYR A 23 -45.69 0.75 30.22
N THR A 24 -46.50 -0.23 29.80
CA THR A 24 -46.17 -1.06 28.63
C THR A 24 -46.26 -0.27 27.32
N LEU A 25 -47.21 0.65 27.18
CA LEU A 25 -47.30 1.57 26.04
C LEU A 25 -46.11 2.54 26.00
N ALA A 26 -45.75 3.13 27.14
CA ALA A 26 -44.59 4.03 27.22
C ALA A 26 -43.28 3.29 26.91
N LEU A 27 -43.11 2.07 27.44
CA LEU A 27 -41.93 1.24 27.16
C LEU A 27 -41.85 0.82 25.70
N THR A 28 -42.96 0.42 25.08
CA THR A 28 -42.98 0.06 23.65
C THR A 28 -42.73 1.28 22.75
N LEU A 29 -43.31 2.44 23.05
CA LEU A 29 -42.98 3.70 22.37
C LEU A 29 -41.50 4.06 22.51
N PHE A 30 -40.94 3.90 23.71
CA PHE A 30 -39.53 4.17 23.97
C PHE A 30 -38.62 3.22 23.18
N ILE A 31 -38.93 1.92 23.16
CA ILE A 31 -38.17 0.93 22.38
C ILE A 31 -38.30 1.20 20.87
N MET A 32 -39.48 1.56 20.38
CA MET A 32 -39.67 1.94 18.97
C MET A 32 -38.92 3.22 18.60
N LEU A 33 -38.85 4.20 19.50
CA LEU A 33 -38.05 5.40 19.32
C LEU A 33 -36.55 5.08 19.31
N LEU A 34 -36.08 4.25 20.26
CA LEU A 34 -34.69 3.81 20.30
C LEU A 34 -34.30 3.07 19.02
N HIS A 35 -35.15 2.14 18.57
CA HIS A 35 -34.93 1.36 17.36
C HIS A 35 -34.94 2.25 16.11
N SER A 36 -35.91 3.17 15.98
CA SER A 36 -35.93 4.10 14.84
C SER A 36 -34.71 5.03 14.82
N PHE A 37 -34.21 5.43 15.99
CA PHE A 37 -33.00 6.23 16.11
C PHE A 37 -31.75 5.44 15.69
N THR A 38 -31.59 4.19 16.15
CA THR A 38 -30.45 3.33 15.75
C THR A 38 -30.46 3.04 14.26
N THR A 39 -31.62 2.68 13.67
CA THR A 39 -31.73 2.43 12.22
C THR A 39 -31.48 3.70 11.39
N THR A 40 -31.87 4.88 11.89
CA THR A 40 -31.62 6.14 11.18
C THR A 40 -30.16 6.56 11.28
N MET A 41 -29.48 6.29 12.39
CA MET A 41 -28.03 6.51 12.51
C MET A 41 -27.26 5.61 11.55
N GLU A 42 -27.63 4.32 11.46
CA GLU A 42 -27.04 3.39 10.49
C GLU A 42 -27.29 3.84 9.04
N PHE A 43 -28.48 4.36 8.72
CA PHE A 43 -28.81 4.79 7.35
C PHE A 43 -28.19 6.14 6.95
N ARG A 44 -28.07 7.10 7.87
CA ARG A 44 -27.40 8.40 7.60
C ARG A 44 -25.88 8.28 7.57
N LEU A 45 -25.33 7.28 8.25
CA LEU A 45 -23.95 6.84 8.10
C LEU A 45 -23.86 5.74 7.05
N GLY A 46 -24.47 5.94 5.87
CA GLY A 46 -24.23 5.14 4.65
C GLY A 46 -22.78 5.26 4.15
N VAL A 47 -21.83 5.16 5.06
CA VAL A 47 -20.46 4.75 4.85
C VAL A 47 -20.55 3.30 4.42
N ASP A 48 -19.92 2.97 3.31
CA ASP A 48 -19.79 1.61 2.78
C ASP A 48 -19.09 0.71 3.82
N LEU A 49 -19.87 0.18 4.77
CA LEU A 49 -19.40 -0.51 5.99
C LEU A 49 -18.65 -1.81 5.68
N ASP A 50 -18.72 -2.34 4.46
CA ASP A 50 -17.94 -3.52 4.11
C ASP A 50 -16.55 -3.13 3.59
N ARG A 51 -16.46 -2.16 2.68
CA ARG A 51 -15.20 -1.84 2.01
C ARG A 51 -14.32 -0.83 2.75
N GLN A 52 -14.92 0.20 3.37
CA GLN A 52 -14.13 1.14 4.17
C GLN A 52 -13.70 0.54 5.51
N ASP A 53 -14.56 -0.29 6.13
CA ASP A 53 -14.25 -0.92 7.43
C ASP A 53 -13.14 -1.98 7.28
N GLN A 54 -12.98 -2.61 6.11
CA GLN A 54 -11.86 -3.51 5.83
C GLN A 54 -10.53 -2.79 5.55
N ARG A 55 -10.55 -1.56 5.03
CA ARG A 55 -9.34 -0.77 4.74
C ARG A 55 -8.61 -0.32 6.00
N TYR A 56 -9.31 0.01 7.07
CA TYR A 56 -8.70 0.46 8.33
C TYR A 56 -7.82 -0.63 9.00
N PRO A 57 -8.29 -1.88 9.18
CA PRO A 57 -7.45 -2.99 9.60
C PRO A 57 -6.30 -3.25 8.61
N ALA A 58 -6.57 -3.23 7.30
CA ALA A 58 -5.55 -3.51 6.29
C ALA A 58 -4.39 -2.51 6.33
N VAL A 59 -4.67 -1.20 6.38
CA VAL A 59 -3.62 -0.16 6.45
C VAL A 59 -2.78 -0.29 7.72
N ARG A 60 -3.39 -0.73 8.84
CA ARG A 60 -2.67 -0.98 10.10
C ARG A 60 -1.79 -2.22 10.02
N VAL A 61 -2.21 -3.26 9.30
CA VAL A 61 -1.39 -4.45 9.03
C VAL A 61 -0.16 -4.06 8.21
N VAL A 62 -0.35 -3.33 7.10
CA VAL A 62 0.76 -2.85 6.26
C VAL A 62 1.71 -1.98 7.07
N LEU A 63 1.19 -1.00 7.82
CA LEU A 63 2.02 -0.16 8.67
C LEU A 63 2.75 -0.98 9.74
N GLY A 64 2.11 -2.01 10.30
CA GLY A 64 2.72 -2.96 11.23
C GLY A 64 3.91 -3.69 10.60
N GLU A 65 3.74 -4.21 9.39
CA GLU A 65 4.75 -4.95 8.65
C GLU A 65 5.93 -4.07 8.25
N LEU A 66 5.66 -2.90 7.66
CA LEU A 66 6.68 -1.89 7.34
C LEU A 66 7.43 -1.41 8.58
N THR A 67 6.77 -1.40 9.73
CA THR A 67 7.40 -1.06 11.02
C THR A 67 8.12 -2.24 11.69
N GLY A 68 8.31 -3.36 10.98
CA GLY A 68 9.14 -4.48 11.41
C GLY A 68 10.63 -4.19 11.27
N SER A 69 11.44 -4.77 12.17
CA SER A 69 12.91 -4.66 12.18
C SER A 69 13.61 -5.71 11.29
N VAL A 70 12.89 -6.72 10.82
CA VAL A 70 13.41 -7.83 10.03
C VAL A 70 12.60 -7.90 8.74
N GLY A 71 13.06 -7.18 7.72
CA GLY A 71 12.67 -7.54 6.37
C GLY A 71 13.56 -8.70 5.93
N ASN A 72 13.01 -9.62 5.15
CA ASN A 72 13.71 -10.82 4.76
C ASN A 72 13.28 -11.22 3.35
N ALA A 73 14.25 -11.32 2.45
CA ALA A 73 14.07 -11.95 1.15
C ALA A 73 14.81 -13.29 1.17
N SER A 74 14.08 -14.40 1.23
CA SER A 74 14.62 -15.78 1.15
C SER A 74 15.79 -16.10 2.09
N GLY A 75 15.79 -15.53 3.30
CA GLY A 75 16.83 -15.71 4.33
C GLY A 75 17.82 -14.55 4.46
N VAL A 76 17.75 -13.52 3.60
CA VAL A 76 18.65 -12.36 3.61
C VAL A 76 17.99 -11.18 4.33
N GLU A 77 18.56 -10.78 5.48
CA GLU A 77 18.07 -9.66 6.29
C GLU A 77 18.36 -8.27 5.67
N ALA A 78 19.46 -8.18 4.92
CA ALA A 78 19.85 -6.98 4.17
C ALA A 78 19.14 -6.94 2.81
N TRP A 79 17.81 -7.10 2.81
CA TRP A 79 17.03 -7.17 1.58
C TRP A 79 17.20 -5.91 0.72
N GLU A 80 17.48 -4.75 1.31
CA GLU A 80 17.69 -3.50 0.58
C GLU A 80 18.85 -3.55 -0.45
N THR A 81 19.79 -4.48 -0.28
CA THR A 81 20.91 -4.67 -1.20
C THR A 81 20.55 -5.53 -2.42
N LEU A 82 19.38 -6.14 -2.40
CA LEU A 82 18.90 -7.01 -3.48
C LEU A 82 18.16 -6.20 -4.54
N GLU A 83 17.99 -6.81 -5.70
CA GLU A 83 17.24 -6.25 -6.82
C GLU A 83 15.94 -7.03 -7.03
N TRP A 84 14.97 -6.38 -7.68
CA TRP A 84 13.76 -7.07 -8.09
C TRP A 84 14.05 -7.93 -9.32
N GLY A 85 13.81 -9.22 -9.22
CA GLY A 85 13.82 -10.12 -10.37
C GLY A 85 15.20 -10.55 -10.87
N THR A 86 16.31 -10.11 -10.27
CA THR A 86 17.68 -10.48 -10.70
C THR A 86 18.55 -10.98 -9.54
N GLY A 87 19.51 -11.86 -9.85
CA GLY A 87 20.39 -12.50 -8.87
C GLY A 87 19.81 -13.79 -8.25
N GLU A 88 20.61 -14.47 -7.42
CA GLU A 88 20.22 -15.74 -6.77
C GLU A 88 19.09 -15.54 -5.74
N THR A 89 19.10 -14.42 -5.03
CA THR A 89 18.07 -14.02 -4.07
C THR A 89 17.50 -12.69 -4.51
N GLN A 90 16.19 -12.63 -4.70
CA GLN A 90 15.50 -11.53 -5.36
C GLN A 90 14.44 -10.95 -4.42
N LEU A 91 14.05 -9.69 -4.65
CA LEU A 91 12.98 -9.01 -3.90
C LEU A 91 11.56 -9.52 -4.22
N ARG A 92 11.36 -10.82 -4.43
CA ARG A 92 10.07 -11.42 -4.80
C ARG A 92 9.91 -12.80 -4.18
N ASN A 93 8.70 -13.35 -4.27
CA ASN A 93 8.33 -14.69 -3.82
C ASN A 93 8.38 -14.85 -2.29
N GLY A 94 7.66 -13.98 -1.57
CA GLY A 94 7.55 -14.05 -0.10
C GLY A 94 8.57 -13.16 0.61
N THR A 95 8.85 -11.98 0.03
CA THR A 95 9.74 -11.00 0.63
C THR A 95 9.00 -10.19 1.69
N THR A 96 9.45 -10.29 2.93
CA THR A 96 8.95 -9.42 4.01
C THR A 96 9.67 -8.08 3.97
N VAL A 97 8.93 -6.97 3.96
CA VAL A 97 9.49 -5.62 3.83
C VAL A 97 9.40 -4.86 5.15
N GLY A 98 10.41 -5.04 6.00
CA GLY A 98 10.57 -4.27 7.25
C GLY A 98 11.56 -3.12 7.07
N LEU A 99 11.13 -1.88 7.36
CA LEU A 99 11.92 -0.67 7.15
C LEU A 99 12.82 -0.28 8.35
N LEU A 100 12.60 -0.89 9.51
CA LEU A 100 13.39 -0.57 10.71
C LEU A 100 14.70 -1.37 10.69
N ALA A 101 15.72 -0.79 11.30
CA ALA A 101 16.91 -1.49 11.73
C ALA A 101 16.63 -2.32 13.00
N SER A 102 17.58 -3.16 13.40
CA SER A 102 17.46 -4.04 14.57
C SER A 102 17.30 -3.30 15.90
N ASP A 103 17.70 -2.02 15.95
CA ASP A 103 17.53 -1.10 17.08
C ASP A 103 16.17 -0.39 17.11
N GLY A 104 15.32 -0.62 16.11
CA GLY A 104 14.00 -0.01 16.00
C GLY A 104 13.98 1.39 15.37
N VAL A 105 15.11 1.86 14.83
CA VAL A 105 15.19 3.13 14.10
C VAL A 105 14.89 2.90 12.61
N LEU A 106 14.14 3.80 11.98
CA LEU A 106 13.83 3.71 10.55
C LEU A 106 15.12 3.91 9.73
N SER A 107 15.39 2.99 8.79
CA SER A 107 16.59 3.04 7.95
C SER A 107 16.29 3.76 6.63
N GLU A 108 17.02 4.85 6.34
CA GLU A 108 16.87 5.56 5.06
C GLU A 108 17.18 4.65 3.85
N ALA A 109 18.19 3.78 3.94
CA ALA A 109 18.54 2.86 2.85
C ALA A 109 17.39 1.87 2.52
N LYS A 110 16.71 1.36 3.56
CA LYS A 110 15.55 0.47 3.38
C LYS A 110 14.35 1.22 2.80
N CYS A 111 14.12 2.46 3.25
CA CYS A 111 13.07 3.32 2.68
C CYS A 111 13.31 3.59 1.19
N GLN A 112 14.55 3.93 0.81
CA GLN A 112 14.90 4.18 -0.59
C GLN A 112 14.82 2.90 -1.44
N ALA A 113 15.12 1.73 -0.87
CA ALA A 113 15.02 0.45 -1.57
C ALA A 113 13.58 0.09 -1.98
N LEU A 114 12.54 0.73 -1.41
CA LEU A 114 11.17 0.62 -1.92
C LEU A 114 11.07 0.99 -3.40
N ALA A 115 11.91 1.92 -3.89
CA ALA A 115 11.97 2.31 -5.29
C ALA A 115 12.25 1.13 -6.25
N LYS A 116 12.86 0.04 -5.77
CA LYS A 116 13.18 -1.16 -6.56
C LYS A 116 11.98 -2.08 -6.76
N PHE A 117 10.91 -1.91 -5.98
CA PHE A 117 9.72 -2.75 -6.09
C PHE A 117 8.76 -2.24 -7.16
N PRO A 118 8.31 -3.11 -8.07
CA PRO A 118 7.18 -2.81 -8.93
C PRO A 118 5.90 -2.67 -8.13
N TYR A 119 4.98 -1.88 -8.65
CA TYR A 119 3.75 -1.54 -7.94
C TYR A 119 2.92 -2.76 -7.56
N GLY A 120 2.65 -3.66 -8.51
CA GLY A 120 1.94 -4.92 -8.25
C GLY A 120 2.75 -5.86 -7.35
N GLY A 121 4.07 -5.89 -7.52
CA GLY A 121 4.97 -6.77 -6.78
C GLY A 121 4.90 -6.55 -5.27
N LEU A 122 5.15 -5.33 -4.79
CA LEU A 122 5.11 -5.06 -3.35
C LEU A 122 3.67 -5.12 -2.79
N ARG A 123 2.66 -4.73 -3.57
CA ARG A 123 1.26 -4.87 -3.14
C ARG A 123 0.88 -6.33 -2.87
N GLU A 124 1.31 -7.24 -3.74
CA GLU A 124 1.11 -8.67 -3.57
C GLU A 124 1.84 -9.21 -2.34
N GLU A 125 3.11 -8.82 -2.15
CA GLU A 125 3.90 -9.22 -0.98
C GLU A 125 3.28 -8.74 0.34
N LEU A 126 2.66 -7.55 0.35
CA LEU A 126 1.92 -6.99 1.50
C LEU A 126 0.47 -7.53 1.61
N GLY A 127 0.01 -8.36 0.66
CA GLY A 127 -1.33 -8.92 0.66
C GLY A 127 -2.46 -7.92 0.41
N ILE A 128 -2.20 -6.83 -0.33
CA ILE A 128 -3.13 -5.72 -0.55
C ILE A 128 -3.72 -5.73 -1.96
N ASN A 129 -5.05 -5.71 -2.04
CA ASN A 129 -5.80 -5.67 -3.30
C ASN A 129 -6.21 -4.24 -3.72
N GLU A 130 -6.24 -3.28 -2.80
CA GLU A 130 -6.49 -1.86 -3.05
C GLU A 130 -5.26 -1.12 -3.58
N GLU A 131 -5.46 0.09 -4.10
CA GLU A 131 -4.36 0.98 -4.41
C GLU A 131 -3.63 1.39 -3.13
N LEU A 132 -2.30 1.47 -3.19
CA LEU A 132 -1.43 1.66 -2.03
C LEU A 132 -0.45 2.81 -2.30
N ALA A 133 -0.25 3.66 -1.31
CA ALA A 133 0.82 4.64 -1.29
C ALA A 133 1.53 4.62 0.07
N ILE A 134 2.85 4.64 0.03
CA ILE A 134 3.76 4.67 1.18
C ILE A 134 4.58 5.95 1.03
N GLU A 135 4.61 6.76 2.08
CA GLU A 135 5.44 7.96 2.11
C GLU A 135 6.21 8.06 3.42
N VAL A 136 7.50 8.40 3.32
CA VAL A 136 8.31 8.79 4.47
C VAL A 136 8.74 10.23 4.31
N ARG A 137 8.50 11.03 5.34
CA ARG A 137 8.95 12.43 5.40
C ARG A 137 9.63 12.75 6.72
N THR A 138 10.68 13.55 6.68
CA THR A 138 11.26 14.16 7.89
C THR A 138 10.33 15.27 8.40
N LEU A 139 10.39 15.58 9.70
CA LEU A 139 9.55 16.64 10.29
C LEU A 139 10.27 17.99 10.36
N SER A 140 11.59 18.00 10.36
CA SER A 140 12.39 19.24 10.44
C SER A 140 13.79 19.05 9.85
N PRO A 141 14.09 19.63 8.66
CA PRO A 141 13.12 20.25 7.75
C PRO A 141 12.08 19.25 7.27
N ASP A 142 10.91 19.72 6.82
CA ASP A 142 9.94 18.86 6.12
C ASP A 142 10.48 18.52 4.73
N ALA A 143 10.95 17.29 4.57
CA ALA A 143 11.49 16.77 3.32
C ALA A 143 10.95 15.37 3.07
N GLN A 144 10.60 15.10 1.81
CA GLN A 144 10.21 13.75 1.38
C GLN A 144 11.47 12.90 1.22
N VAL A 145 11.50 11.78 1.93
CA VAL A 145 12.58 10.78 1.85
C VAL A 145 12.26 9.80 0.73
N ILE A 146 11.01 9.30 0.73
CA ILE A 146 10.49 8.46 -0.35
C ILE A 146 8.99 8.66 -0.46
N PHE A 147 8.49 8.64 -1.68
CA PHE A 147 7.12 8.32 -2.00
C PHE A 147 7.14 7.09 -2.90
N TRP A 148 6.33 6.09 -2.58
CA TRP A 148 6.19 4.87 -3.35
C TRP A 148 4.71 4.54 -3.49
N GLY A 149 4.26 4.17 -4.68
CA GLY A 149 2.91 3.71 -4.93
C GLY A 149 2.14 4.56 -5.94
N GLY A 150 0.81 4.49 -5.87
CA GLY A 150 -0.07 5.15 -6.82
C GLY A 150 -0.35 6.63 -6.49
N ASP A 151 -0.97 7.33 -7.45
CA ASP A 151 -1.33 8.73 -7.32
C ASP A 151 -2.58 8.93 -6.44
N LEU A 152 -2.35 9.44 -5.23
CA LEU A 152 -3.40 9.72 -4.25
C LEU A 152 -4.30 10.90 -4.66
N ASP A 153 -3.84 11.82 -5.52
CA ASP A 153 -4.62 12.99 -5.94
C ASP A 153 -5.81 12.60 -6.83
N SER A 154 -5.71 11.44 -7.49
CA SER A 154 -6.77 10.86 -8.30
C SER A 154 -7.75 9.97 -7.50
N ALA A 155 -7.56 9.85 -6.18
CA ALA A 155 -8.34 8.95 -5.34
C ALA A 155 -9.78 9.43 -5.13
N SER A 156 -10.73 8.52 -5.30
CA SER A 156 -12.14 8.71 -4.95
C SER A 156 -12.42 8.48 -3.46
N ILE A 157 -11.68 7.55 -2.85
CA ILE A 157 -11.77 7.17 -1.43
C ILE A 157 -10.36 6.84 -0.95
N SER A 158 -9.97 7.32 0.23
CA SER A 158 -8.69 7.00 0.85
C SER A 158 -8.82 6.79 2.35
N VAL A 159 -8.07 5.82 2.89
CA VAL A 159 -7.81 5.63 4.31
C VAL A 159 -6.31 5.74 4.53
N THR A 160 -5.90 6.54 5.50
CA THR A 160 -4.50 6.81 5.78
C THR A 160 -4.21 6.61 7.26
N GLU A 161 -3.14 5.88 7.55
CA GLU A 161 -2.55 5.81 8.89
C GLU A 161 -1.11 6.31 8.83
N GLU A 162 -0.65 6.87 9.95
CA GLU A 162 0.70 7.39 10.06
C GLU A 162 1.34 7.00 11.40
N ARG A 163 2.66 6.87 11.39
CA ARG A 163 3.47 6.62 12.58
C ARG A 163 4.66 7.56 12.63
N LEU A 164 4.85 8.18 13.79
CA LEU A 164 6.04 8.98 14.09
C LEU A 164 7.17 8.06 14.56
N LEU A 165 8.34 8.24 13.97
CA LEU A 165 9.54 7.41 14.18
C LEU A 165 10.79 8.30 14.16
N LEU A 166 11.92 7.74 14.58
CA LEU A 166 13.24 8.31 14.28
C LEU A 166 13.74 7.69 12.97
N LEU A 167 14.23 8.51 12.06
CA LEU A 167 14.89 8.12 10.82
C LEU A 167 16.39 8.34 10.97
N ARG A 168 17.17 7.29 10.73
CA ARG A 168 18.62 7.39 10.56
C ARG A 168 18.92 7.77 9.12
N THR A 169 19.47 8.96 8.95
CA THR A 169 19.95 9.45 7.65
C THR A 169 21.26 8.77 7.25
N THR A 170 21.62 8.90 5.98
CA THR A 170 22.88 8.41 5.41
C THR A 170 24.10 9.05 6.08
N GLY A 171 23.94 10.27 6.62
CA GLY A 171 24.97 10.94 7.43
C GLY A 171 25.14 10.39 8.84
N GLY A 172 24.26 9.48 9.28
CA GLY A 172 24.22 8.89 10.62
C GLY A 172 23.37 9.66 11.62
N ASP A 173 22.84 10.83 11.25
CA ASP A 173 21.96 11.62 12.12
C ASP A 173 20.59 10.95 12.26
N GLU A 174 20.04 10.95 13.48
CA GLU A 174 18.68 10.49 13.75
C GLU A 174 17.73 11.68 13.87
N VAL A 175 16.79 11.77 12.94
CA VAL A 175 15.83 12.87 12.85
C VAL A 175 14.39 12.37 13.00
N PRO A 176 13.48 13.16 13.60
CA PRO A 176 12.07 12.80 13.63
C PRO A 176 11.49 12.72 12.22
N ALA A 177 10.77 11.64 11.94
CA ALA A 177 10.13 11.36 10.67
C ALA A 177 8.71 10.81 10.88
N LYS A 178 7.89 10.89 9.84
CA LYS A 178 6.59 10.24 9.74
C LYS A 178 6.60 9.24 8.60
N LEU A 179 6.15 8.01 8.89
CA LEU A 179 5.81 6.99 7.90
C LEU A 179 4.29 7.01 7.74
N ARG A 180 3.83 7.27 6.52
CA ARG A 180 2.42 7.37 6.14
C ARG A 180 2.09 6.25 5.16
N VAL A 181 1.03 5.51 5.42
CA VAL A 181 0.50 4.48 4.52
C VAL A 181 -0.94 4.85 4.19
N SER A 182 -1.27 4.84 2.89
CA SER A 182 -2.60 5.15 2.40
C SER A 182 -3.12 4.02 1.51
N LEU A 183 -4.30 3.52 1.83
CA LEU A 183 -5.07 2.62 0.96
C LEU A 183 -6.18 3.41 0.30
N PHE A 184 -6.30 3.32 -1.01
CA PHE A 184 -7.24 4.14 -1.75
C PHE A 184 -7.84 3.44 -2.97
N GLU A 185 -8.77 4.13 -3.61
CA GLU A 185 -9.41 3.71 -4.84
C GLU A 185 -9.25 4.80 -5.88
N ALA A 186 -8.47 4.49 -6.92
CA ALA A 186 -8.16 5.38 -8.01
C ALA A 186 -8.30 4.62 -9.35
N PRO A 187 -8.54 5.34 -10.46
CA PRO A 187 -8.45 4.73 -11.78
C PRO A 187 -7.02 4.24 -12.03
N PHE A 188 -6.89 3.13 -12.77
CA PHE A 188 -5.59 2.63 -13.19
C PHE A 188 -4.88 3.68 -14.06
N VAL A 189 -3.67 4.04 -13.68
CA VAL A 189 -2.79 4.90 -14.47
C VAL A 189 -1.77 4.01 -15.16
N SER A 190 -1.73 4.05 -16.50
CA SER A 190 -0.78 3.24 -17.26
C SER A 190 0.67 3.62 -16.94
N ASP A 191 1.55 2.62 -16.92
CA ASP A 191 2.99 2.86 -16.89
C ASP A 191 3.41 3.73 -18.07
N SER A 192 4.38 4.60 -17.83
CA SER A 192 4.91 5.50 -18.85
C SER A 192 6.41 5.49 -18.70
N LEU A 193 7.11 5.06 -19.75
CA LEU A 193 8.56 5.11 -19.86
C LEU A 193 8.90 6.17 -20.89
N TYR A 194 10.00 6.90 -20.64
CA TYR A 194 10.53 7.85 -21.60
C TYR A 194 11.77 7.26 -22.23
N LEU A 195 11.79 7.23 -23.56
CA LEU A 195 13.02 7.01 -24.29
C LEU A 195 13.77 8.34 -24.31
N THR A 196 14.92 8.40 -23.65
CA THR A 196 15.68 9.64 -23.43
C THR A 196 16.84 9.80 -24.40
N GLU A 197 17.52 8.70 -24.73
CA GLU A 197 18.68 8.71 -25.62
C GLU A 197 18.68 7.52 -26.59
N ILE A 198 19.28 7.70 -27.77
CA ILE A 198 19.46 6.68 -28.80
C ILE A 198 20.88 6.76 -29.34
N MET A 199 21.61 5.66 -29.28
CA MET A 199 22.85 5.45 -30.01
C MET A 199 22.62 4.45 -31.14
N TYR A 200 22.37 4.98 -32.34
CA TYR A 200 22.23 4.20 -33.56
C TYR A 200 23.54 4.26 -34.37
N ALA A 201 24.01 3.12 -34.88
CA ALA A 201 25.22 3.01 -35.70
C ALA A 201 26.49 3.70 -35.11
N PRO A 202 26.97 3.30 -33.93
CA PRO A 202 28.18 3.87 -33.33
C PRO A 202 29.42 3.58 -34.19
N THR A 203 30.38 4.51 -34.20
CA THR A 203 31.68 4.29 -34.88
C THR A 203 32.56 3.27 -34.17
N SER A 204 32.33 3.04 -32.88
CA SER A 204 32.94 2.03 -32.02
C SER A 204 32.01 1.77 -30.83
N GLY A 205 31.96 0.52 -30.34
CA GLY A 205 31.08 0.12 -29.24
C GLY A 205 29.82 -0.59 -29.74
N THR A 206 28.72 -0.43 -29.00
CA THR A 206 27.45 -1.12 -29.26
C THR A 206 26.30 -0.12 -29.44
N GLU A 207 25.26 -0.54 -30.16
CA GLU A 207 24.00 0.22 -30.21
C GLU A 207 23.26 0.07 -28.90
N TRP A 208 22.56 1.14 -28.49
CA TRP A 208 21.80 1.14 -27.27
C TRP A 208 20.75 2.25 -27.27
N ILE A 209 19.75 2.09 -26.41
CA ILE A 209 18.77 3.12 -26.07
C ILE A 209 18.73 3.30 -24.55
N GLU A 210 18.42 4.51 -24.11
CA GLU A 210 18.17 4.79 -22.69
C GLU A 210 16.67 4.95 -22.45
N LEU A 211 16.19 4.24 -21.43
CA LEU A 211 14.83 4.29 -20.93
C LEU A 211 14.84 4.88 -19.52
N TYR A 212 14.11 5.97 -19.32
CA TYR A 212 13.90 6.59 -18.02
C TYR A 212 12.52 6.26 -17.46
N ASN A 213 12.50 5.84 -16.20
CA ASN A 213 11.29 5.64 -15.42
C ASN A 213 10.95 6.92 -14.61
N PRO A 214 9.92 7.69 -15.00
CA PRO A 214 9.49 8.86 -14.27
C PRO A 214 8.61 8.55 -13.05
N ARG A 215 8.23 7.30 -12.82
CA ARG A 215 7.32 6.89 -11.74
C ARG A 215 8.04 6.79 -10.40
N ASP A 216 7.21 6.69 -9.36
CA ASP A 216 7.59 6.48 -7.97
C ASP A 216 7.62 4.98 -7.57
N THR A 217 7.42 4.09 -8.55
CA THR A 217 7.57 2.63 -8.42
C THR A 217 8.41 2.09 -9.56
N ALA A 218 8.97 0.88 -9.40
CA ALA A 218 9.69 0.24 -10.49
C ALA A 218 8.75 -0.19 -11.61
N ILE A 219 9.20 -0.11 -12.86
CA ILE A 219 8.48 -0.61 -14.03
C ILE A 219 9.12 -1.92 -14.46
N MET A 220 8.30 -2.97 -14.58
CA MET A 220 8.75 -4.26 -15.07
C MET A 220 8.73 -4.28 -16.60
N LEU A 221 9.84 -4.69 -17.21
CA LEU A 221 10.03 -4.72 -18.67
C LEU A 221 9.57 -6.03 -19.31
N SER A 222 9.17 -7.02 -18.52
CA SER A 222 8.66 -8.30 -19.04
C SER A 222 7.46 -8.07 -19.97
N GLY A 223 7.58 -8.50 -21.22
CA GLY A 223 6.53 -8.36 -22.23
C GLY A 223 6.55 -7.03 -23.00
N TRP A 224 7.44 -6.10 -22.64
CA TRP A 224 7.67 -4.89 -23.43
C TRP A 224 8.41 -5.23 -24.72
N LYS A 225 8.14 -4.46 -25.76
CA LYS A 225 8.78 -4.59 -27.05
C LYS A 225 9.35 -3.26 -27.51
N LEU A 226 10.49 -3.34 -28.19
CA LEU A 226 10.98 -2.27 -29.05
C LEU A 226 10.52 -2.59 -30.46
N SER A 227 9.86 -1.64 -31.10
CA SER A 227 9.30 -1.85 -32.43
C SER A 227 9.73 -0.72 -33.35
N ASP A 228 10.05 -1.06 -34.59
CA ASP A 228 10.18 -0.11 -35.67
C ASP A 228 9.14 -0.37 -36.77
N LEU A 229 9.38 0.07 -38.01
CA LEU A 229 8.45 -0.14 -39.12
C LEU A 229 8.48 -1.56 -39.68
N GLU A 230 9.52 -2.33 -39.39
CA GLU A 230 9.80 -3.64 -39.98
C GLU A 230 9.71 -4.77 -38.94
N GLU A 231 10.20 -4.54 -37.72
CA GLU A 231 10.37 -5.58 -36.70
C GLU A 231 9.91 -5.18 -35.29
N ASP A 232 9.64 -6.20 -34.48
CA ASP A 232 9.25 -6.15 -33.07
C ASP A 232 10.26 -7.00 -32.27
N ASP A 233 11.08 -6.36 -31.45
CA ASP A 233 12.03 -7.02 -30.55
C ASP A 233 11.49 -7.08 -29.13
N LEU A 234 11.33 -8.29 -28.59
CA LEU A 234 10.89 -8.49 -27.21
C LEU A 234 12.03 -8.21 -26.24
N ILE A 235 11.78 -7.34 -25.25
CA ILE A 235 12.67 -7.17 -24.10
C ILE A 235 12.42 -8.33 -23.14
N THR A 236 13.40 -9.22 -23.00
CA THR A 236 13.35 -10.37 -22.11
C THR A 236 14.68 -10.55 -21.38
N GLY A 237 14.62 -10.96 -20.12
CA GLY A 237 15.77 -11.50 -19.41
C GLY A 237 15.94 -13.00 -19.69
N ASP A 238 16.86 -13.62 -18.96
CA ASP A 238 17.01 -15.08 -18.91
C ASP A 238 15.78 -15.77 -18.25
N GLU A 239 15.69 -17.11 -18.32
CA GLU A 239 14.53 -17.88 -17.83
C GLU A 239 14.14 -17.59 -16.37
N THR A 240 15.08 -17.14 -15.55
CA THR A 240 14.90 -16.85 -14.12
C THR A 240 14.91 -15.37 -13.79
N GLU A 241 15.13 -14.50 -14.77
CA GLU A 241 15.30 -13.08 -14.57
C GLU A 241 14.06 -12.28 -14.98
N GLN A 242 13.71 -11.29 -14.15
CA GLN A 242 12.73 -10.27 -14.50
C GLN A 242 13.41 -8.91 -14.50
N LEU A 243 13.47 -8.34 -15.70
CA LEU A 243 14.06 -7.02 -15.89
C LEU A 243 13.09 -5.95 -15.38
N SER A 244 13.61 -5.03 -14.57
CA SER A 244 12.85 -3.90 -14.04
C SER A 244 13.72 -2.65 -13.94
N ILE A 245 13.08 -1.48 -14.11
CA ILE A 245 13.71 -0.18 -13.95
C ILE A 245 13.16 0.44 -12.66
N PRO A 246 13.98 0.66 -11.62
CA PRO A 246 13.51 1.31 -10.38
C PRO A 246 12.87 2.67 -10.59
N ALA A 247 12.17 3.14 -9.57
CA ALA A 247 11.57 4.46 -9.57
C ALA A 247 12.62 5.56 -9.80
N ARG A 248 12.30 6.54 -10.64
CA ARG A 248 13.14 7.72 -10.92
C ARG A 248 14.55 7.41 -11.45
N THR A 249 14.81 6.22 -12.00
CA THR A 249 16.10 5.84 -12.58
C THR A 249 16.02 5.62 -14.09
N ALA A 250 17.18 5.59 -14.73
CA ALA A 250 17.35 5.20 -16.12
C ALA A 250 17.96 3.79 -16.21
N ALA A 251 17.57 3.07 -17.26
CA ALA A 251 18.19 1.83 -17.68
C ALA A 251 18.55 1.88 -19.16
N VAL A 252 19.58 1.15 -19.54
CA VAL A 252 20.06 1.05 -20.91
C VAL A 252 19.70 -0.31 -21.46
N ILE A 253 19.10 -0.34 -22.65
CA ILE A 253 18.95 -1.56 -23.46
C ILE A 253 20.03 -1.51 -24.54
N ALA A 254 20.98 -2.43 -24.49
CA ALA A 254 22.10 -2.48 -25.42
C ALA A 254 22.06 -3.75 -26.26
N SER A 255 22.45 -3.66 -27.54
CA SER A 255 22.59 -4.85 -28.39
C SER A 255 23.70 -5.80 -27.90
N ASN A 256 24.66 -5.28 -27.12
CA ASN A 256 25.59 -6.07 -26.34
C ASN A 256 25.79 -5.44 -24.93
N PRO A 257 25.04 -5.92 -23.92
CA PRO A 257 25.05 -5.36 -22.57
C PRO A 257 26.41 -5.47 -21.89
N THR A 258 27.14 -6.56 -22.15
CA THR A 258 28.47 -6.79 -21.56
C THR A 258 29.51 -5.79 -22.08
N ILE A 259 29.50 -5.50 -23.39
CA ILE A 259 30.38 -4.48 -23.97
C ILE A 259 30.01 -3.10 -23.42
N PHE A 260 28.71 -2.77 -23.41
CA PHE A 260 28.25 -1.48 -22.89
C PHE A 260 28.68 -1.27 -21.42
N ALA A 261 28.45 -2.26 -20.55
CA ALA A 261 28.81 -2.17 -19.14
C ALA A 261 30.33 -2.06 -18.92
N SER A 262 31.14 -2.64 -19.82
CA SER A 262 32.60 -2.47 -19.79
C SER A 262 33.03 -1.05 -20.18
N ASP A 263 32.38 -0.45 -21.16
CA ASP A 263 32.67 0.92 -21.62
C ASP A 263 32.13 1.98 -20.64
N TYR A 264 31.01 1.68 -19.96
CA TYR A 264 30.29 2.56 -19.05
C TYR A 264 30.02 1.91 -17.68
N PRO A 265 31.06 1.64 -16.86
CA PRO A 265 30.92 0.88 -15.61
C PRO A 265 30.15 1.61 -14.50
N SER A 266 29.85 2.90 -14.68
CA SER A 266 29.02 3.68 -13.75
C SER A 266 27.52 3.51 -13.97
N VAL A 267 27.09 2.88 -15.06
CA VAL A 267 25.68 2.64 -15.37
C VAL A 267 25.24 1.35 -14.69
N SER A 268 24.30 1.45 -13.76
CA SER A 268 23.89 0.30 -12.94
C SER A 268 22.91 -0.65 -13.64
N TYR A 269 21.96 -0.11 -14.41
CA TYR A 269 20.89 -0.89 -15.04
C TYR A 269 21.15 -0.99 -16.53
N VAL A 270 21.79 -2.09 -16.94
CA VAL A 270 22.11 -2.39 -18.34
C VAL A 270 21.55 -3.76 -18.66
N PHE A 271 20.71 -3.83 -19.70
CA PHE A 271 20.03 -5.04 -20.18
C PHE A 271 20.35 -5.30 -21.63
#